data_AF-A0AAQ3W555-F1
#
_entry.id   AF-A0AAQ3W555-F1
#
_cell.length_a   1.000
_cell.length_b   1.000
_cell.length_c   1.000
_cell.angle_alpha   90.00
_cell.angle_beta   90.00
_cell.angle_gamma   90.00
#
_symmetry.space_group_name_H-M   'P 1'
#
loop_
_entity.id
_entity.type
_entity.pdbx_description
1 polymer ?
#
loop_
_entity_poly.entity_id
_entity_poly.type
_entity_poly.pdbx_seq_one_letter_code
_entity_poly.pdbx_strand_id
1 'polypeptide(L)' 'MDNSLPIDEINTPRRIGISDGEFVVLDKTVDGVFQGHVRTWKELSNEMQAILRKAKLVNKKGKIL' A
#
# COMPACT_ATOMS: atom_id res chain seq x y z
N MET A 1 -2.49 11.70 -1.20
CA MET A 1 -1.79 10.65 -1.98
C MET A 1 -2.87 9.88 -2.71
N ASP A 2 -3.16 10.33 -3.92
CA ASP A 2 -4.48 10.11 -4.52
C ASP A 2 -4.59 8.73 -5.20
N ASN A 3 -3.44 8.07 -5.41
CA ASN A 3 -3.32 6.78 -6.08
C ASN A 3 -3.08 5.60 -5.12
N SER A 4 -3.42 5.76 -3.84
CA SER A 4 -3.37 4.65 -2.87
C SER A 4 -4.58 3.71 -3.05
N LEU A 5 -4.38 2.42 -2.79
CA LEU A 5 -5.38 1.36 -2.91
C LEU A 5 -5.81 0.88 -1.52
N PRO A 6 -7.11 0.65 -1.25
CA PRO A 6 -7.55 0.08 0.02
C PRO A 6 -6.97 -1.33 0.18
N ILE A 7 -6.51 -1.67 1.38
CA ILE A 7 -6.03 -3.03 1.70
C ILE A 7 -7.21 -3.96 1.96
N ASP A 8 -8.20 -3.46 2.69
CA ASP A 8 -9.49 -4.09 2.92
C ASP A 8 -10.56 -3.01 2.73
N GLU A 9 -11.64 -3.32 2.02
CA GLU A 9 -12.71 -2.36 1.76
C GLU A 9 -13.73 -2.25 2.91
N ILE A 10 -13.71 -3.19 3.86
CA ILE A 10 -14.74 -3.42 4.87
C ILE A 10 -14.17 -3.26 6.29
N ASN A 11 -13.01 -3.85 6.58
CA ASN A 11 -12.54 -4.06 7.96
C ASN A 11 -11.47 -3.08 8.42
N THR A 12 -10.79 -2.37 7.50
CA THR A 12 -9.76 -1.40 7.89
C THR A 12 -9.71 -0.21 6.96
N PRO A 13 -9.48 1.01 7.49
CA PRO A 13 -9.24 2.17 6.66
C PRO A 13 -7.84 2.17 6.02
N ARG A 14 -7.00 1.15 6.25
CA ARG A 14 -5.63 1.09 5.74
C ARG A 14 -5.58 1.06 4.22
N ARG A 15 -4.57 1.74 3.68
CA ARG A 15 -4.30 1.79 2.24
C ARG A 15 -2.84 1.53 1.95
N ILE A 16 -2.54 1.14 0.72
CA ILE A 16 -1.18 0.97 0.22
C ILE A 16 -0.99 1.72 -1.10
N GLY A 17 0.13 2.38 -1.27
CA GLY A 17 0.50 3.06 -2.50
C GLY A 17 2.01 2.96 -2.77
N ILE A 18 2.42 3.60 -3.85
CA ILE A 18 3.82 3.80 -4.20
C ILE A 18 4.08 5.31 -4.29
N SER A 19 5.10 5.80 -3.58
CA SER A 19 5.64 7.17 -3.73
C SER A 19 7.12 7.05 -4.01
N ASP A 20 7.65 7.81 -4.96
CA ASP A 20 9.10 8.03 -5.06
C ASP A 20 9.93 6.72 -5.11
N GLY A 21 9.36 5.65 -5.69
CA GLY A 21 10.00 4.33 -5.77
C GLY A 21 9.91 3.49 -4.48
N GLU A 22 9.09 3.89 -3.52
CA GLU A 22 8.91 3.23 -2.22
C GLU A 22 7.47 2.76 -2.02
N PHE A 23 7.30 1.66 -1.28
CA PHE A 23 5.98 1.20 -0.86
C PHE A 23 5.56 1.96 0.40
N VAL A 24 4.42 2.65 0.33
CA VAL A 24 3.89 3.45 1.43
C VAL A 24 2.58 2.83 1.91
N VAL A 25 2.53 2.45 3.18
CA VAL A 25 1.30 2.03 3.85
C VAL A 25 0.74 3.22 4.62
N LEU A 26 -0.55 3.48 4.44
CA LEU A 26 -1.27 4.59 5.06
C LEU A 26 -2.23 4.04 6.12
N ASP A 27 -2.01 4.43 7.37
CA ASP A 27 -2.89 4.13 8.51
C ASP A 27 -3.71 5.36 8.88
N LYS A 28 -5.01 5.18 9.14
CA LYS A 28 -5.88 6.28 9.59
C LYS A 28 -5.68 6.52 11.09
N THR A 29 -5.42 7.77 11.45
CA THR A 29 -5.39 8.22 12.86
C THR A 29 -6.75 8.78 13.29
N VAL A 30 -6.90 9.05 14.59
CA VAL A 30 -8.19 9.39 15.24
C VAL A 30 -8.86 10.64 14.64
N ASP A 31 -8.09 11.53 14.03
CA ASP A 31 -8.60 12.81 13.48
C ASP A 31 -8.73 12.82 11.95
N GLY A 32 -8.79 11.65 11.31
CA GLY A 32 -8.92 11.56 9.85
C GLY A 32 -7.63 11.87 9.09
N VAL A 33 -6.54 12.15 9.79
CA VAL A 33 -5.20 12.25 9.22
C VAL A 33 -4.67 10.84 8.95
N PHE A 34 -4.07 10.63 7.79
CA PHE A 34 -3.37 9.38 7.48
C PHE A 34 -1.88 9.54 7.76
N GLN A 35 -1.27 8.59 8.46
CA GLN A 35 0.17 8.50 8.63
C GLN A 35 0.72 7.45 7.67
N GLY A 36 1.73 7.86 6.89
CA GLY A 36 2.41 7.00 5.94
C GLY A 36 3.67 6.40 6.55
N HIS A 37 3.83 5.09 6.42
CA HIS A 37 5.08 4.40 6.73
C HIS A 37 5.61 3.71 5.48
N VAL A 38 6.88 3.95 5.19
CA VAL A 38 7.60 3.25 4.13
C VAL A 38 7.89 1.82 4.57
N ARG A 39 7.73 0.88 3.66
CA ARG A 39 8.03 -0.54 3.87
C ARG A 39 8.83 -1.10 2.70
N THR A 40 9.65 -2.10 2.98
CA THR A 40 10.24 -2.96 1.95
C THR A 40 9.22 -3.99 1.46
N TRP A 41 9.42 -4.52 0.25
CA TRP A 41 8.54 -5.54 -0.32
C TRP A 41 8.30 -6.74 0.60
N LYS A 42 9.33 -7.17 1.34
CA LYS A 42 9.26 -8.33 2.25
C LYS A 42 8.44 -8.06 3.52
N GLU A 43 8.30 -6.79 3.91
CA GLU A 43 7.49 -6.41 5.07
C GLU A 43 6.01 -6.22 4.72
N LEU A 44 5.67 -6.16 3.43
CA LEU A 44 4.28 -6.11 2.99
C LEU A 44 3.59 -7.45 3.24
N SER A 45 2.34 -7.40 3.70
CA SER A 45 1.50 -8.59 3.80
C SER A 45 1.25 -9.20 2.42
N ASN A 46 0.89 -10.48 2.37
CA ASN A 46 0.56 -11.18 1.12
C ASN A 46 -0.58 -10.48 0.36
N GLU A 47 -1.54 -9.90 1.08
CA GLU A 47 -2.66 -9.14 0.55
C GLU A 47 -2.21 -7.82 -0.09
N MET A 48 -1.41 -7.02 0.62
CA MET A 48 -0.82 -5.79 0.10
C MET A 48 -0.04 -6.06 -1.21
N GLN A 49 0.79 -7.11 -1.22
CA GLN A 49 1.52 -7.52 -2.41
C GLN A 49 0.59 -7.94 -3.55
N ALA A 50 -0.51 -8.64 -3.25
CA ALA A 50 -1.48 -9.07 -4.25
C ALA A 50 -2.21 -7.89 -4.88
N ILE A 51 -2.57 -6.89 -4.09
CA ILE A 51 -3.22 -5.66 -4.54
C ILE A 51 -2.32 -4.90 -5.51
N LEU A 52 -1.06 -4.67 -5.15
CA LEU A 52 -0.09 -3.98 -6.02
C LEU A 52 0.12 -4.73 -7.34
N ARG A 53 0.17 -6.07 -7.31
CA ARG A 53 0.24 -6.90 -8.53
C ARG A 53 -1.01 -6.79 -9.38
N LYS A 54 -2.20 -6.86 -8.77
CA LYS A 54 -3.50 -6.75 -9.47
C LYS A 54 -3.67 -5.39 -10.13
N ALA A 55 -3.19 -4.34 -9.48
CA ALA A 55 -3.14 -2.98 -10.02
C ALA A 55 -2.03 -2.76 -11.06
N LYS A 56 -1.20 -3.77 -11.34
CA LYS A 56 -0.08 -3.71 -12.30
C LYS A 56 0.97 -2.63 -11.96
N LEU A 57 1.14 -2.32 -10.68
CA LEU A 57 2.16 -1.38 -10.18
C LEU A 57 3.50 -2.05 -9.92
N VAL A 58 3.50 -3.38 -9.78
CA VAL A 58 4.69 -4.20 -9.56
C VAL A 58 4.62 -5.48 -10.38
N ASN A 59 5.79 -6.08 -10.64
CA ASN A 59 5.87 -7.43 -11.18
C ASN A 59 5.68 -8.51 -10.10
N LYS A 60 5.71 -9.80 -10.50
CA LYS A 60 5.60 -10.94 -9.59
C LYS A 60 6.67 -10.99 -8.48
N LYS A 61 7.82 -10.35 -8.69
CA LYS A 61 8.96 -10.31 -7.76
C LYS A 61 8.97 -9.05 -6.88
N GLY A 62 7.97 -8.17 -6.97
CA GLY A 62 7.92 -6.93 -6.19
C GLY A 62 8.78 -5.80 -6.75
N LYS A 63 9.25 -5.89 -8.00
CA LYS A 63 9.88 -4.76 -8.67
C LYS A 63 8.79 -3.79 -9.14
N ILE A 64 8.90 -2.53 -8.75
CA ILE A 64 8.04 -1.41 -9.18
C ILE A 64 8.21 -1.21 -10.69
N LEU A 65 7.10 -0.97 -11.38
CA LEU A 65 7.00 -0.82 -12.84
C LEU A 65 6.92 0.64 -13.26
#